data_AF-A0A7V3JPQ3-F1
#
_entry.id   AF-A0A7V3JPQ3-F1
#
_cell.length_a   1.000
_cell.length_b   1.000
_cell.length_c   1.000
_cell.angle_alpha   90.00
_cell.angle_beta   90.00
_cell.angle_gamma   90.00
#
_symmetry.space_group_name_H-M   'P 1'
#
loop_
_entity.id
_entity.type
_entity.pdbx_description
1 polymer ?
#
loop_
_entity_poly.entity_id
_entity_poly.type
_entity_poly.pdbx_seq_one_letter_code
_entity_poly.pdbx_strand_id
1 'polypeptide(L)'
;MNKLTAIASLAAVWLGASIGAGQPNAVRPAELHTYATLHSIGIEWDVTGDANHNARCRVEYRRQGTEAWHRALDLFRIDYYGWYGDNKAERPYNMLAGSIMFLEPGTAYEVRLELEDPDGGAARRTALVSTRPEPTLPQGGRTLHVVPGAGGGEGSTQRPFQGLKAAQAAARPGDVIRVHAGQYGQFTFDKPGQSGKYLVYVAAGDGPAVFRQLIVAASHLWLEGLVLRRGESPNGLRASGSPRDVVIRRCRFEGYHYSITL
;
A
#
# COMPACT_ATOMS: atom_id res chain seq x y z
N MET A 1 -53.68 -66.10 33.55
CA MET A 1 -53.73 -64.79 34.23
C MET A 1 -52.35 -64.14 34.18
N ASN A 2 -52.29 -62.96 33.55
CA ASN A 2 -51.29 -61.89 33.60
C ASN A 2 -49.83 -62.10 34.10
N LYS A 3 -48.91 -61.77 33.18
CA LYS A 3 -47.82 -60.77 33.27
C LYS A 3 -46.76 -60.90 34.39
N LEU A 4 -45.48 -60.98 34.04
CA LEU A 4 -44.57 -59.81 33.85
C LEU A 4 -43.11 -60.25 33.61
N THR A 5 -42.51 -59.58 32.64
CA THR A 5 -41.10 -59.56 32.24
C THR A 5 -40.21 -58.86 33.27
N ALA A 6 -38.94 -59.27 33.39
CA ALA A 6 -37.88 -58.43 33.95
C ALA A 6 -36.62 -58.58 33.08
N ILE A 7 -36.34 -57.56 32.28
CA ILE A 7 -35.09 -57.38 31.54
C ILE A 7 -34.21 -56.47 32.42
N ALA A 8 -33.01 -56.93 32.77
CA ALA A 8 -32.04 -56.14 33.51
C ALA A 8 -31.36 -55.13 32.56
N SER A 9 -31.60 -53.85 32.78
CA SER A 9 -31.00 -52.75 32.03
C SER A 9 -29.69 -52.31 32.70
N LEU A 10 -28.56 -52.48 32.00
CA LEU A 10 -27.28 -51.87 32.37
C LEU A 10 -27.34 -50.37 32.03
N ALA A 11 -27.28 -49.49 33.03
CA ALA A 11 -27.19 -48.05 32.82
C ALA A 11 -25.72 -47.66 32.57
N ALA A 12 -25.40 -47.31 31.31
CA ALA A 12 -24.13 -46.68 30.97
C ALA A 12 -24.17 -45.19 31.35
N VAL A 13 -23.41 -44.78 32.35
CA VAL A 13 -23.19 -43.37 32.69
C VAL A 13 -22.23 -42.80 31.65
N TRP A 14 -22.77 -42.02 30.71
CA TRP A 14 -21.98 -41.18 29.83
C TRP A 14 -21.55 -39.93 30.60
N LEU A 15 -20.27 -39.84 30.99
CA LEU A 15 -19.66 -38.55 31.30
C LEU A 15 -19.55 -37.77 29.98
N GLY A 16 -20.53 -36.90 29.73
CA GLY A 16 -20.41 -35.89 28.70
C GLY A 16 -19.26 -34.97 29.07
N ALA A 17 -18.18 -34.99 28.29
CA ALA A 17 -17.22 -33.89 28.31
C ALA A 17 -17.94 -32.64 27.81
N SER A 18 -18.24 -31.73 28.73
CA SER A 18 -18.71 -30.39 28.41
C SER A 18 -17.62 -29.72 27.56
N ILE A 19 -17.82 -29.66 26.24
CA ILE A 19 -17.05 -28.77 25.38
C ILE A 19 -17.51 -27.37 25.79
N GLY A 20 -16.80 -26.76 26.74
CA GLY A 20 -17.10 -25.41 27.20
C GLY A 20 -17.13 -24.49 25.99
N ALA A 21 -18.27 -23.85 25.75
CA ALA A 21 -18.30 -22.65 24.92
C ALA A 21 -17.19 -21.74 25.46
N GLY A 22 -16.26 -21.33 24.60
CA GLY A 22 -15.19 -20.41 25.00
C GLY A 22 -15.78 -19.23 25.74
N GLN A 23 -15.16 -18.82 26.84
CA GLN A 23 -15.54 -17.59 27.54
C GLN A 23 -15.66 -16.47 26.49
N PRO A 24 -16.84 -15.86 26.27
CA PRO A 24 -17.06 -14.93 25.17
C PRO A 24 -16.16 -13.69 25.28
N ASN A 25 -15.67 -13.41 26.49
CA ASN A 25 -14.77 -12.30 26.77
C ASN A 25 -13.30 -12.66 26.60
N ALA A 26 -12.90 -13.93 26.55
CA ALA A 26 -11.48 -14.29 26.45
C ALA A 26 -10.97 -14.16 25.00
N VAL A 27 -9.94 -13.36 24.76
CA VAL A 27 -9.34 -13.18 23.43
C VAL A 27 -8.68 -14.47 22.92
N ARG A 28 -8.81 -14.69 21.63
CA ARG A 28 -8.10 -15.73 20.89
C ARG A 28 -7.46 -15.13 19.63
N PRO A 29 -6.12 -15.17 19.49
CA PRO A 29 -5.45 -14.63 18.32
C PRO A 29 -5.81 -15.45 17.06
N ALA A 30 -5.96 -14.76 15.93
CA ALA A 30 -6.17 -15.38 14.63
C ALA A 30 -5.06 -14.95 13.66
N GLU A 31 -5.43 -14.56 12.43
CA GLU A 31 -4.50 -14.15 11.40
C GLU A 31 -3.81 -12.83 11.74
N LEU A 32 -2.52 -12.72 11.43
CA LEU A 32 -1.74 -11.50 11.60
C LEU A 32 -1.34 -10.99 10.21
N HIS A 33 -1.81 -9.81 9.86
CA HIS A 33 -1.50 -9.13 8.62
C HIS A 33 -0.48 -8.03 8.88
N THR A 34 0.53 -7.95 8.01
CA THR A 34 1.52 -6.87 8.05
C THR A 34 1.78 -6.37 6.63
N TYR A 35 1.94 -5.06 6.50
CA TYR A 35 2.26 -4.40 5.24
C TYR A 35 3.09 -3.16 5.52
N ALA A 36 3.77 -2.62 4.50
CA ALA A 36 4.67 -1.50 4.72
C ALA A 36 4.62 -0.45 3.61
N THR A 37 4.83 0.80 4.03
CA THR A 37 5.13 1.93 3.15
C THR A 37 6.65 2.17 3.13
N LEU A 38 7.10 3.32 2.64
CA LEU A 38 8.51 3.73 2.75
C LEU A 38 8.94 3.93 4.22
N HIS A 39 8.04 4.43 5.07
CA HIS A 39 8.39 4.91 6.41
C HIS A 39 7.51 4.34 7.52
N SER A 40 6.63 3.39 7.19
CA SER A 40 5.68 2.84 8.15
C SER A 40 5.47 1.35 7.94
N ILE A 41 5.16 0.66 9.03
CA ILE A 41 4.64 -0.71 9.03
C ILE A 41 3.21 -0.66 9.57
N GLY A 42 2.25 -1.15 8.81
CA GLY A 42 0.87 -1.39 9.25
C GLY A 42 0.71 -2.81 9.77
N ILE A 43 -0.10 -2.95 10.81
CA ILE A 43 -0.31 -4.21 11.55
C ILE A 43 -1.79 -4.35 11.82
N GLU A 44 -2.36 -5.50 11.46
CA GLU A 44 -3.72 -5.89 11.80
C GLU A 44 -3.67 -7.32 12.35
N TRP A 45 -4.10 -7.49 13.60
CA TRP A 45 -4.16 -8.80 14.24
C TRP A 45 -5.62 -9.17 14.48
N ASP A 46 -6.15 -10.05 13.63
CA ASP A 46 -7.49 -10.59 13.76
C ASP A 46 -7.60 -11.38 15.07
N VAL A 47 -8.73 -11.26 15.75
CA VAL A 47 -9.04 -11.97 16.99
C VAL A 47 -10.48 -12.53 16.98
N THR A 48 -10.73 -13.49 17.86
CA THR A 48 -12.10 -13.94 18.20
C THR A 48 -12.27 -13.88 19.72
N GLY A 49 -13.51 -13.82 20.21
CA GLY A 49 -13.78 -13.51 21.63
C GLY A 49 -13.66 -12.01 21.90
N ASP A 50 -13.22 -11.65 23.11
CA ASP A 50 -13.07 -10.26 23.57
C ASP A 50 -14.35 -9.42 23.36
N ALA A 51 -15.52 -9.97 23.71
CA ALA A 51 -16.80 -9.29 23.51
C ALA A 51 -16.97 -7.97 24.30
N ASN A 52 -16.15 -7.76 25.32
CA ASN A 52 -16.11 -6.56 26.15
C ASN A 52 -14.99 -5.58 25.76
N HIS A 53 -14.21 -5.87 24.71
CA HIS A 53 -13.24 -4.96 24.08
C HIS A 53 -12.14 -4.45 25.02
N ASN A 54 -11.64 -5.31 25.89
CA ASN A 54 -10.61 -4.96 26.86
C ASN A 54 -9.26 -5.67 26.60
N ALA A 55 -9.16 -6.54 25.60
CA ALA A 55 -7.89 -7.05 25.12
C ALA A 55 -6.98 -5.92 24.62
N ARG A 56 -5.67 -6.08 24.82
CA ARG A 56 -4.63 -5.11 24.46
C ARG A 56 -3.51 -5.79 23.73
N CYS A 57 -2.88 -5.09 22.79
CA CYS A 57 -1.69 -5.58 22.11
C CYS A 57 -0.56 -4.57 22.16
N ARG A 58 0.50 -4.92 22.89
CA ARG A 58 1.74 -4.16 22.97
C ARG A 58 2.61 -4.40 21.75
N VAL A 59 3.20 -3.32 21.24
CA VAL A 59 4.05 -3.34 20.04
C VAL A 59 5.44 -2.81 20.36
N GLU A 60 6.45 -3.63 20.09
CA GLU A 60 7.85 -3.24 20.11
C GLU A 60 8.49 -3.59 18.77
N TYR A 61 9.55 -2.89 18.41
CA TYR A 61 10.26 -3.15 17.16
C TYR A 61 11.74 -2.85 17.28
N ARG A 62 12.52 -3.43 16.38
CA ARG A 62 13.92 -3.09 16.21
C ARG A 62 14.35 -3.32 14.78
N ARG A 63 15.42 -2.65 14.36
CA ARG A 63 16.07 -2.97 13.10
C ARG A 63 16.64 -4.39 13.19
N GLN A 64 16.49 -5.18 12.14
CA GLN A 64 17.03 -6.53 12.13
C GLN A 64 18.54 -6.51 12.40
N GLY A 65 18.98 -7.36 13.33
CA GLY A 65 20.39 -7.46 13.73
C GLY A 65 20.83 -6.47 14.80
N THR A 66 19.97 -5.54 15.25
CA THR A 66 20.24 -4.73 16.45
C THR A 66 19.70 -5.41 17.70
N GLU A 67 20.25 -5.13 18.86
CA GLU A 67 19.80 -5.74 20.12
C GLU A 67 18.63 -4.99 20.76
N ALA A 68 18.70 -3.65 20.78
CA ALA A 68 17.75 -2.79 21.49
C ALA A 68 16.36 -2.80 20.85
N TRP A 69 15.33 -3.02 21.68
CA TRP A 69 13.92 -2.89 21.30
C TRP A 69 13.42 -1.47 21.55
N HIS A 70 12.64 -0.95 20.62
CA HIS A 70 11.96 0.33 20.70
C HIS A 70 10.45 0.12 20.87
N ARG A 71 9.82 0.98 21.66
CA ARG A 71 8.38 0.95 21.90
C ARG A 71 7.62 1.71 20.81
N ALA A 72 6.65 1.07 20.18
CA ALA A 72 5.66 1.73 19.33
C ALA A 72 4.35 1.97 20.11
N LEU A 73 3.36 2.62 19.49
CA LEU A 73 2.01 2.70 20.06
C LEU A 73 1.36 1.31 20.12
N ASP A 74 0.45 1.12 21.08
CA ASP A 74 -0.38 -0.08 21.13
C ASP A 74 -1.31 -0.17 19.94
N LEU A 75 -1.64 -1.41 19.56
CA LEU A 75 -2.70 -1.61 18.58
C LEU A 75 -4.03 -1.20 19.18
N PHE A 76 -4.85 -0.53 18.38
CA PHE A 76 -6.18 -0.07 18.74
C PHE A 76 -7.22 -1.14 18.43
N ARG A 77 -8.21 -1.30 19.32
CA ARG A 77 -9.31 -2.26 19.13
C ARG A 77 -10.24 -1.82 18.01
N ILE A 78 -10.45 -2.68 17.02
CA ILE A 78 -11.42 -2.48 15.93
C ILE A 78 -12.40 -3.64 15.94
N ASP A 79 -13.63 -3.35 16.37
CA ASP A 79 -14.78 -4.24 16.22
C ASP A 79 -15.84 -3.53 15.38
N TYR A 80 -16.18 -4.12 14.24
CA TYR A 80 -17.05 -3.50 13.27
C TYR A 80 -17.84 -4.53 12.46
N TYR A 81 -19.16 -4.46 12.58
CA TYR A 81 -20.09 -5.41 11.97
C TYR A 81 -20.38 -5.18 10.49
N GLY A 82 -19.77 -4.18 9.86
CA GLY A 82 -19.66 -4.12 8.40
C GLY A 82 -20.65 -3.23 7.64
N TRP A 83 -21.01 -2.04 8.14
CA TRP A 83 -21.85 -1.07 7.40
C TRP A 83 -21.38 0.39 7.56
N TYR A 84 -20.95 1.04 6.47
CA TYR A 84 -20.60 2.47 6.44
C TYR A 84 -21.55 3.19 5.49
N GLY A 85 -22.53 3.92 6.05
CA GLY A 85 -23.68 4.39 5.28
C GLY A 85 -24.43 3.20 4.67
N ASP A 86 -24.70 3.26 3.36
CA ASP A 86 -25.40 2.21 2.62
C ASP A 86 -24.48 1.11 2.06
N ASN A 87 -23.16 1.18 2.33
CA ASN A 87 -22.20 0.21 1.81
C ASN A 87 -21.86 -0.86 2.86
N LYS A 88 -22.03 -2.12 2.46
CA LYS A 88 -21.59 -3.27 3.26
C LYS A 88 -20.08 -3.40 3.17
N ALA A 89 -19.40 -3.57 4.30
CA ALA A 89 -17.98 -3.89 4.33
C ALA A 89 -17.73 -5.28 3.73
N GLU A 90 -16.53 -5.48 3.20
CA GLU A 90 -16.10 -6.75 2.60
C GLU A 90 -16.18 -7.90 3.61
N ARG A 91 -15.90 -7.62 4.90
CA ARG A 91 -16.08 -8.53 6.03
C ARG A 91 -16.38 -7.75 7.31
N PRO A 92 -17.01 -8.37 8.32
CA PRO A 92 -16.94 -7.85 9.69
C PRO A 92 -15.48 -7.89 10.16
N TYR A 93 -15.06 -6.85 10.87
CA TYR A 93 -13.73 -6.78 11.47
C TYR A 93 -13.83 -7.04 12.95
N ASN A 94 -12.99 -7.96 13.43
CA ASN A 94 -12.75 -8.16 14.86
C ASN A 94 -11.24 -8.31 15.03
N MET A 95 -10.56 -7.20 15.33
CA MET A 95 -9.09 -7.14 15.34
C MET A 95 -8.54 -6.08 16.30
N LEU A 96 -7.22 -6.09 16.50
CA LEU A 96 -6.46 -4.93 16.93
C LEU A 96 -5.55 -4.46 15.80
N ALA A 97 -5.52 -3.16 15.51
CA ALA A 97 -4.76 -2.61 14.39
C ALA A 97 -4.00 -1.32 14.75
N GLY A 98 -2.90 -1.07 14.04
CA GLY A 98 -2.06 0.09 14.30
C GLY A 98 -0.92 0.20 13.31
N SER A 99 -0.02 1.15 13.55
CA SER A 99 1.15 1.36 12.69
C SER A 99 2.37 1.81 13.49
N ILE A 100 3.54 1.39 13.01
CA ILE A 100 4.84 1.92 13.41
C ILE A 100 5.22 2.97 12.37
N MET A 101 5.62 4.15 12.82
CA MET A 101 5.88 5.32 11.96
C MET A 101 7.34 5.74 12.02
N PHE A 102 7.77 6.58 11.06
CA PHE A 102 9.10 7.19 11.01
C PHE A 102 10.26 6.21 10.90
N LEU A 103 10.03 5.08 10.22
CA LEU A 103 11.06 4.07 9.95
C LEU A 103 11.95 4.46 8.76
N GLU A 104 13.12 3.85 8.68
CA GLU A 104 14.04 3.99 7.54
C GLU A 104 13.48 3.20 6.35
N PRO A 105 13.47 3.75 5.12
CA PRO A 105 13.13 3.00 3.91
C PRO A 105 14.08 1.83 3.64
N GLY A 106 13.55 0.80 2.97
CA GLY A 106 14.33 -0.36 2.53
C GLY A 106 14.98 -1.15 3.66
N THR A 107 14.43 -1.08 4.87
CA THR A 107 15.02 -1.62 6.09
C THR A 107 14.14 -2.71 6.67
N ALA A 108 14.76 -3.84 7.03
CA ALA A 108 14.09 -4.94 7.70
C ALA A 108 13.99 -4.67 9.21
N TYR A 109 12.79 -4.84 9.76
CA TYR A 109 12.49 -4.69 11.17
C TYR A 109 11.89 -5.98 11.73
N GLU A 110 12.33 -6.35 12.92
CA GLU A 110 11.63 -7.33 13.74
C GLU A 110 10.58 -6.59 14.56
N VAL A 111 9.32 -6.99 14.43
CA VAL A 111 8.18 -6.40 15.12
C VAL A 111 7.62 -7.44 16.07
N ARG A 112 7.64 -7.11 17.36
CA ARG A 112 7.14 -7.94 18.44
C ARG A 112 5.78 -7.45 18.91
N LEU A 113 4.84 -8.37 18.99
CA LEU A 113 3.46 -8.16 19.38
C LEU A 113 3.13 -9.01 20.59
N GLU A 114 2.56 -8.40 21.61
CA GLU A 114 2.15 -9.05 22.87
C GLU A 114 0.67 -8.76 23.12
N LEU A 115 -0.18 -9.73 22.80
CA LEU A 115 -1.61 -9.71 23.05
C LEU A 115 -1.89 -10.25 24.45
N GLU A 116 -2.71 -9.53 25.21
CA GLU A 116 -3.17 -9.90 26.55
C GLU A 116 -4.62 -9.48 26.76
N ASP A 117 -5.36 -10.26 27.53
CA ASP A 117 -6.75 -10.00 27.88
C ASP A 117 -7.00 -10.33 29.37
N PRO A 118 -7.54 -9.38 30.16
CA PRO A 118 -7.90 -9.62 31.56
C PRO A 118 -8.88 -10.78 31.80
N ASP A 119 -9.77 -11.07 30.84
CA ASP A 119 -10.74 -12.17 30.89
C ASP A 119 -10.15 -13.53 30.44
N GLY A 120 -8.89 -13.51 30.01
CA GLY A 120 -8.10 -14.68 29.67
C GLY A 120 -7.71 -14.73 28.18
N GLY A 121 -6.57 -15.34 27.91
CA GLY A 121 -5.98 -15.36 26.57
C GLY A 121 -4.77 -14.44 26.49
N ALA A 122 -3.71 -14.96 25.88
CA ALA A 122 -2.50 -14.21 25.62
C ALA A 122 -1.77 -14.82 24.42
N ALA A 123 -1.03 -14.00 23.70
CA ALA A 123 -0.20 -14.47 22.61
C ALA A 123 0.96 -13.54 22.36
N ARG A 124 2.10 -14.11 21.99
CA ARG A 124 3.26 -13.35 21.54
C ARG A 124 3.63 -13.77 20.13
N ARG A 125 3.79 -12.81 19.24
CA ARG A 125 4.26 -13.04 17.87
C ARG A 125 5.41 -12.10 17.55
N THR A 126 6.31 -12.54 16.69
CA THR A 126 7.34 -11.70 16.11
C THR A 126 7.28 -11.85 14.59
N ALA A 127 7.16 -10.73 13.89
CA ALA A 127 7.13 -10.67 12.44
C ALA A 127 8.37 -9.94 11.93
N LEU A 128 8.98 -10.46 10.85
CA LEU A 128 10.01 -9.75 10.11
C LEU A 128 9.32 -8.98 8.97
N VAL A 129 9.38 -7.65 9.02
CA VAL A 129 8.69 -6.78 8.05
C VAL A 129 9.71 -5.79 7.48
N SER A 130 9.74 -5.65 6.15
CA SER A 130 10.63 -4.70 5.49
C SER A 130 9.85 -3.50 4.98
N THR A 131 10.31 -2.30 5.33
CA THR A 131 9.83 -1.08 4.68
C THR A 131 10.23 -1.07 3.21
N ARG A 132 9.45 -0.39 2.39
CA ARG A 132 9.75 -0.27 0.97
C ARG A 132 11.00 0.60 0.78
N PRO A 133 11.92 0.27 -0.13
CA PRO A 133 13.04 1.15 -0.46
C PRO A 133 12.56 2.39 -1.19
N GLU A 134 13.26 3.51 -1.02
CA GLU A 134 13.02 4.68 -1.88
C GLU A 134 13.32 4.30 -3.34
N PRO A 135 12.40 4.55 -4.27
CA PRO A 135 12.67 4.33 -5.68
C PRO A 135 13.89 5.14 -6.12
N THR A 136 14.76 4.51 -6.91
CA THR A 136 15.91 5.16 -7.55
C THR A 136 15.69 5.27 -9.05
N LEU A 137 16.36 6.25 -9.67
CA LEU A 137 16.38 6.33 -11.13
C LEU A 137 17.03 5.07 -11.70
N PRO A 138 16.48 4.51 -12.79
CA PRO A 138 17.03 3.33 -13.44
C PRO A 138 18.44 3.60 -13.94
N GLN A 139 19.33 2.62 -13.80
CA GLN A 139 20.70 2.65 -14.32
C GLN A 139 20.79 1.86 -15.63
N GLY A 140 21.63 2.31 -16.56
CA GLY A 140 21.93 1.60 -17.80
C GLY A 140 20.84 1.68 -18.89
N GLY A 141 19.77 2.45 -18.69
CA GLY A 141 18.77 2.73 -19.72
C GLY A 141 19.21 3.80 -20.72
N ARG A 142 18.50 3.91 -21.85
CA ARG A 142 18.80 4.94 -22.85
C ARG A 142 18.32 6.30 -22.35
N THR A 143 19.05 7.35 -22.69
CA THR A 143 18.56 8.72 -22.55
C THR A 143 17.97 9.16 -23.89
N LEU A 144 16.70 9.53 -23.88
CA LEU A 144 15.95 10.01 -25.05
C LEU A 144 15.51 11.44 -24.82
N HIS A 145 15.36 12.21 -25.89
CA HIS A 145 14.97 13.62 -25.83
C HIS A 145 13.64 13.84 -26.55
N VAL A 146 12.80 14.69 -25.96
CA VAL A 146 11.51 15.08 -26.55
C VAL A 146 11.29 16.58 -26.41
N VAL A 147 10.82 17.21 -27.49
CA VAL A 147 10.35 18.59 -27.58
C VAL A 147 8.84 18.60 -27.91
N PRO A 148 8.11 19.72 -27.76
CA PRO A 148 6.73 19.81 -28.24
C PRO A 148 6.64 19.59 -29.76
N GLY A 149 5.50 19.07 -30.22
CA GLY A 149 5.24 18.85 -31.64
C GLY A 149 4.50 17.53 -31.91
N ALA A 150 4.51 17.10 -33.17
CA ALA A 150 3.87 15.86 -33.60
C ALA A 150 4.74 15.12 -34.64
N GLY A 151 5.42 14.06 -34.19
CA GLY A 151 6.25 13.17 -35.02
C GLY A 151 7.70 13.62 -35.19
N GLY A 152 8.51 12.79 -35.87
CA GLY A 152 9.92 13.12 -36.17
C GLY A 152 10.90 12.86 -35.03
N GLY A 153 12.19 12.90 -35.39
CA GLY A 153 13.34 12.60 -34.54
C GLY A 153 13.48 11.11 -34.17
N GLU A 154 14.71 10.69 -33.85
CA GLU A 154 15.00 9.37 -33.29
C GLU A 154 15.19 9.39 -31.76
N GLY A 155 15.01 10.57 -31.13
CA GLY A 155 15.16 10.75 -29.70
C GLY A 155 16.57 11.06 -29.24
N SER A 156 17.49 11.34 -30.17
CA SER A 156 18.82 11.88 -29.85
C SER A 156 18.72 13.35 -29.45
N THR A 157 19.78 13.93 -28.87
CA THR A 157 19.82 15.36 -28.55
C THR A 157 19.74 16.23 -29.82
N GLN A 158 20.33 15.78 -30.93
CA GLN A 158 20.34 16.50 -32.21
C GLN A 158 19.01 16.39 -32.95
N ARG A 159 18.30 15.26 -32.78
CA ARG A 159 17.01 14.99 -33.41
C ARG A 159 16.05 14.43 -32.35
N PRO A 160 15.61 15.27 -31.40
CA PRO A 160 14.67 14.86 -30.36
C PRO A 160 13.36 14.43 -31.01
N PHE A 161 12.62 13.55 -30.33
CA PHE A 161 11.24 13.30 -30.70
C PHE A 161 10.46 14.61 -30.64
N GLN A 162 9.58 14.88 -31.62
CA GLN A 162 8.64 16.00 -31.50
C GLN A 162 7.28 15.44 -31.04
N GLY A 163 6.99 15.58 -29.76
CA GLY A 163 5.77 15.10 -29.12
C GLY A 163 5.94 13.82 -28.30
N LEU A 164 5.29 13.82 -27.14
CA LEU A 164 5.37 12.73 -26.15
C LEU A 164 4.80 11.40 -26.65
N LYS A 165 3.87 11.43 -27.60
CA LYS A 165 3.31 10.20 -28.19
C LYS A 165 4.39 9.38 -28.90
N ALA A 166 5.26 10.02 -29.68
CA ALA A 166 6.36 9.35 -30.37
C ALA A 166 7.41 8.82 -29.36
N ALA A 167 7.75 9.65 -28.37
CA ALA A 167 8.69 9.26 -27.32
C ALA A 167 8.18 8.04 -26.52
N GLN A 168 6.92 8.05 -26.07
CA GLN A 168 6.29 6.93 -25.36
C GLN A 168 6.25 5.67 -26.22
N ALA A 169 5.88 5.78 -27.49
CA ALA A 169 5.87 4.64 -28.40
C ALA A 169 7.25 3.97 -28.54
N ALA A 170 8.32 4.75 -28.62
CA ALA A 170 9.70 4.27 -28.76
C ALA A 170 10.37 3.81 -27.44
N ALA A 171 9.85 4.25 -26.30
CA ALA A 171 10.43 4.00 -25.00
C ALA A 171 10.42 2.52 -24.57
N ARG A 172 11.34 2.15 -23.69
CA ARG A 172 11.43 0.82 -23.07
C ARG A 172 11.60 0.99 -21.55
N PRO A 173 11.19 0.00 -20.74
CA PRO A 173 11.45 0.03 -19.30
C PRO A 173 12.92 0.33 -18.99
N GLY A 174 13.15 1.30 -18.09
CA GLY A 174 14.47 1.79 -17.72
C GLY A 174 14.96 2.99 -18.53
N ASP A 175 14.33 3.35 -19.65
CA ASP A 175 14.69 4.56 -20.39
C ASP A 175 14.37 5.84 -19.60
N VAL A 176 15.19 6.86 -19.83
CA VAL A 176 15.02 8.22 -19.30
C VAL A 176 14.72 9.18 -20.44
N ILE A 177 13.53 9.77 -20.41
CA ILE A 177 13.08 10.75 -21.39
C ILE A 177 13.26 12.16 -20.81
N ARG A 178 14.20 12.91 -21.39
CA ARG A 178 14.44 14.34 -21.13
C ARG A 178 13.35 15.14 -21.86
N VAL A 179 12.43 15.70 -21.08
CA VAL A 179 11.33 16.53 -21.57
C VAL A 179 11.79 17.99 -21.62
N HIS A 180 12.07 18.48 -22.82
CA HIS A 180 12.56 19.83 -23.03
C HIS A 180 11.48 20.89 -22.79
N ALA A 181 11.93 22.12 -22.56
CA ALA A 181 11.05 23.26 -22.38
C ALA A 181 9.98 23.38 -23.47
N GLY A 182 8.77 23.77 -23.07
CA GLY A 182 7.67 24.03 -23.99
C GLY A 182 6.30 23.59 -23.48
N GLN A 183 5.29 23.73 -24.33
CA GLN A 183 3.89 23.48 -24.00
C GLN A 183 3.45 22.11 -24.53
N TYR A 184 3.05 21.20 -23.63
CA TYR A 184 2.63 19.84 -23.97
C TYR A 184 1.13 19.60 -23.82
N GLY A 185 0.39 20.54 -23.22
CA GLY A 185 -1.06 20.41 -23.05
C GLY A 185 -1.43 19.23 -22.15
N GLN A 186 -2.40 18.42 -22.57
CA GLN A 186 -2.80 17.21 -21.84
C GLN A 186 -2.08 15.99 -22.41
N PHE A 187 -1.61 15.10 -21.54
CA PHE A 187 -0.99 13.84 -21.95
C PHE A 187 -1.36 12.66 -21.04
N THR A 188 -1.46 11.47 -21.64
CA THR A 188 -1.70 10.21 -20.93
C THR A 188 -0.47 9.32 -21.00
N PHE A 189 0.07 8.97 -19.83
CA PHE A 189 1.13 7.98 -19.70
C PHE A 189 0.53 6.58 -19.53
N ASP A 190 0.49 5.80 -20.60
CA ASP A 190 -0.13 4.47 -20.66
C ASP A 190 0.85 3.32 -20.90
N LYS A 191 2.16 3.63 -20.99
CA LYS A 191 3.20 2.63 -21.18
C LYS A 191 3.96 2.38 -19.88
N PRO A 192 3.96 1.14 -19.37
CA PRO A 192 4.59 0.85 -18.09
C PRO A 192 6.11 0.71 -18.20
N GLY A 193 6.79 1.03 -17.11
CA GLY A 193 8.12 0.50 -16.83
C GLY A 193 8.04 -0.92 -16.28
N GLN A 194 9.06 -1.32 -15.52
CA GLN A 194 9.10 -2.57 -14.76
C GLN A 194 9.67 -2.29 -13.36
N SER A 195 9.50 -3.25 -12.43
CA SER A 195 10.14 -3.18 -11.12
C SER A 195 11.66 -2.93 -11.24
N GLY A 196 12.17 -1.90 -10.56
CA GLY A 196 13.56 -1.45 -10.65
C GLY A 196 13.96 -0.80 -11.98
N LYS A 197 13.07 -0.78 -12.99
CA LYS A 197 13.29 -0.19 -14.33
C LYS A 197 12.11 0.70 -14.71
N TYR A 198 11.91 1.75 -13.92
CA TYR A 198 10.89 2.76 -14.19
C TYR A 198 11.06 3.34 -15.59
N LEU A 199 9.95 3.70 -16.24
CA LEU A 199 10.01 4.57 -17.40
C LEU A 199 9.95 6.02 -16.91
N VAL A 200 11.02 6.76 -17.16
CA VAL A 200 11.24 8.08 -16.55
C VAL A 200 10.96 9.19 -17.55
N TYR A 201 10.21 10.20 -17.12
CA TYR A 201 10.03 11.48 -17.79
C TYR A 201 10.50 12.58 -16.85
N VAL A 202 11.59 13.23 -17.21
CA VAL A 202 12.24 14.24 -16.36
C VAL A 202 12.47 15.52 -17.17
N ALA A 203 12.24 16.68 -16.56
CA ALA A 203 12.52 17.96 -17.20
C ALA A 203 14.00 18.03 -17.67
N ALA A 204 14.21 18.54 -18.89
CA ALA A 204 15.54 18.62 -19.49
C ALA A 204 16.45 19.67 -18.83
N GLY A 205 15.86 20.63 -18.11
CA GLY A 205 16.58 21.68 -17.37
C GLY A 205 16.86 22.95 -18.19
N ASP A 206 16.34 23.04 -19.41
CA ASP A 206 16.48 24.16 -20.34
C ASP A 206 15.29 25.13 -20.31
N GLY A 207 14.41 24.99 -19.32
CA GLY A 207 13.17 25.74 -19.15
C GLY A 207 12.02 24.84 -18.70
N PRO A 208 10.82 25.40 -18.48
CA PRO A 208 9.68 24.62 -17.99
C PRO A 208 9.06 23.77 -19.10
N ALA A 209 8.95 22.46 -18.86
CA ALA A 209 8.05 21.57 -19.60
C ALA A 209 6.63 21.68 -18.98
N VAL A 210 5.74 22.39 -19.67
CA VAL A 210 4.43 22.82 -19.13
C VAL A 210 3.31 21.94 -19.66
N PHE A 211 2.49 21.44 -18.74
CA PHE A 211 1.31 20.62 -18.99
C PHE A 211 0.06 21.29 -18.43
N ARG A 212 -1.08 21.04 -19.08
CA ARG A 212 -2.42 21.41 -18.58
C ARG A 212 -3.05 20.32 -17.73
N GLN A 213 -2.73 19.06 -18.01
CA GLN A 213 -3.18 17.90 -17.24
C GLN A 213 -2.33 16.67 -17.57
N LEU A 214 -2.08 15.83 -16.59
CA LEU A 214 -1.47 14.51 -16.77
C LEU A 214 -2.44 13.41 -16.33
N ILE A 215 -2.56 12.37 -17.15
CA ILE A 215 -3.28 11.14 -16.80
C ILE A 215 -2.25 10.02 -16.68
N VAL A 216 -2.20 9.37 -15.52
CA VAL A 216 -1.33 8.22 -15.27
C VAL A 216 -2.16 6.94 -15.36
N ALA A 217 -1.94 6.16 -16.42
CA ALA A 217 -2.66 4.92 -16.71
C ALA A 217 -1.78 3.67 -16.61
N ALA A 218 -0.49 3.83 -16.32
CA ALA A 218 0.48 2.74 -16.25
C ALA A 218 1.30 2.76 -14.95
N SER A 219 1.78 1.57 -14.58
CA SER A 219 2.63 1.35 -13.41
C SER A 219 4.12 1.57 -13.72
N HIS A 220 4.93 1.69 -12.67
CA HIS A 220 6.39 1.85 -12.78
C HIS A 220 6.79 3.08 -13.61
N LEU A 221 6.16 4.21 -13.32
CA LEU A 221 6.43 5.49 -13.95
C LEU A 221 7.14 6.45 -13.00
N TRP A 222 8.00 7.30 -13.56
CA TRP A 222 8.66 8.36 -12.81
C TRP A 222 8.49 9.69 -13.54
N LEU A 223 7.83 10.64 -12.89
CA LEU A 223 7.58 11.97 -13.42
C LEU A 223 8.31 12.99 -12.54
N GLU A 224 9.23 13.74 -13.13
CA GLU A 224 10.09 14.64 -12.36
C GLU A 224 10.33 16.02 -12.99
N GLY A 225 10.22 17.05 -12.16
CA GLY A 225 10.54 18.43 -12.56
C GLY A 225 9.53 19.05 -13.55
N LEU A 226 8.39 18.39 -13.78
CA LEU A 226 7.38 18.86 -14.72
C LEU A 226 6.54 19.98 -14.10
N VAL A 227 6.06 20.91 -14.93
CA VAL A 227 5.21 22.02 -14.50
C VAL A 227 3.80 21.78 -15.00
N LEU A 228 2.83 21.78 -14.10
CA LEU A 228 1.41 21.69 -14.41
C LEU A 228 0.75 23.03 -14.10
N ARG A 229 0.17 23.65 -15.13
CA ARG A 229 -0.60 24.89 -15.02
C ARG A 229 -2.03 24.62 -15.44
N ARG A 230 -2.96 24.96 -14.57
CA ARG A 230 -4.38 24.72 -14.81
C ARG A 230 -4.84 25.33 -16.14
N GLY A 231 -5.50 24.50 -16.95
CA GLY A 231 -6.43 24.93 -18.00
C GLY A 231 -7.87 24.68 -17.53
N GLU A 232 -8.71 24.07 -18.37
CA GLU A 232 -10.11 23.81 -18.01
C GLU A 232 -10.29 22.71 -16.94
N SER A 233 -9.34 21.77 -16.82
CA SER A 233 -9.49 20.63 -15.93
C SER A 233 -9.35 21.01 -14.45
N PRO A 234 -10.21 20.47 -13.54
CA PRO A 234 -10.06 20.71 -12.11
C PRO A 234 -8.87 19.97 -11.48
N ASN A 235 -8.35 18.94 -12.18
CA ASN A 235 -7.26 18.08 -11.70
C ASN A 235 -5.96 18.33 -12.46
N GLY A 236 -4.83 18.42 -11.75
CA GLY A 236 -3.50 18.51 -12.35
C GLY A 236 -3.02 17.17 -12.88
N LEU A 237 -2.75 16.24 -11.96
CA LEU A 237 -2.43 14.86 -12.27
C LEU A 237 -3.50 13.95 -11.71
N ARG A 238 -3.98 12.99 -12.52
CA ARG A 238 -4.91 11.97 -12.04
C ARG A 238 -4.56 10.56 -12.50
N ALA A 239 -4.94 9.56 -11.71
CA ALA A 239 -4.88 8.18 -12.15
C ALA A 239 -6.05 7.82 -13.09
N SER A 240 -5.80 6.83 -13.94
CA SER A 240 -6.80 6.06 -14.67
C SER A 240 -6.54 4.58 -14.41
N GLY A 241 -7.52 3.88 -13.82
CA GLY A 241 -7.32 2.52 -13.33
C GLY A 241 -6.61 2.51 -11.97
N SER A 242 -5.76 1.50 -11.74
CA SER A 242 -5.03 1.31 -10.47
C SER A 242 -3.52 1.19 -10.69
N PRO A 243 -2.86 2.23 -11.24
CA PRO A 243 -1.42 2.20 -11.46
C PRO A 243 -0.68 2.04 -10.13
N ARG A 244 0.39 1.26 -10.15
CA ARG A 244 1.25 0.98 -8.99
C ARG A 244 2.65 1.52 -9.24
N ASP A 245 3.37 1.85 -8.18
CA ASP A 245 4.75 2.33 -8.27
C ASP A 245 4.89 3.53 -9.21
N VAL A 246 4.19 4.61 -8.89
CA VAL A 246 4.31 5.88 -9.60
C VAL A 246 5.08 6.86 -8.72
N VAL A 247 6.17 7.41 -9.26
CA VAL A 247 6.98 8.44 -8.60
C VAL A 247 6.64 9.79 -9.20
N ILE A 248 6.26 10.74 -8.33
CA ILE A 248 6.08 12.15 -8.68
C ILE A 248 7.04 12.93 -7.81
N ARG A 249 8.07 13.53 -8.42
CA ARG A 249 9.15 14.20 -7.68
C ARG A 249 9.39 15.59 -8.24
N ARG A 250 9.49 16.61 -7.38
CA ARG A 250 9.84 17.98 -7.78
C ARG A 250 8.95 18.57 -8.90
N CYS A 251 7.73 18.06 -9.09
CA CYS A 251 6.76 18.64 -10.01
C CYS A 251 6.07 19.84 -9.35
N ARG A 252 5.74 20.86 -10.15
CA ARG A 252 5.06 22.07 -9.68
C ARG A 252 3.63 22.10 -10.21
N PHE A 253 2.66 22.36 -9.35
CA PHE A 253 1.23 22.42 -9.68
C PHE A 253 0.70 23.82 -9.37
N GLU A 254 0.07 24.47 -10.35
CA GLU A 254 -0.40 25.86 -10.25
C GLU A 254 -1.89 25.94 -10.62
N GLY A 255 -2.72 26.44 -9.70
CA GLY A 255 -4.11 26.84 -9.96
C GLY A 255 -5.20 25.75 -9.87
N TYR A 256 -4.85 24.50 -9.57
CA TYR A 256 -5.82 23.38 -9.49
C TYR A 256 -6.65 23.37 -8.21
N HIS A 257 -7.90 22.89 -8.31
CA HIS A 257 -8.68 22.51 -7.12
C HIS A 257 -8.11 21.23 -6.48
N TYR A 258 -7.74 20.26 -7.32
CA TYR A 258 -7.08 19.03 -6.90
C TYR A 258 -5.77 18.87 -7.67
N SER A 259 -4.63 19.09 -7.01
CA SER A 259 -3.34 19.02 -7.69
C SER A 259 -3.00 17.59 -8.13
N ILE A 260 -3.18 16.62 -7.24
CA ILE A 260 -2.91 15.20 -7.48
C ILE A 260 -4.12 14.38 -6.99
N THR A 261 -4.65 13.53 -7.86
CA THR A 261 -5.77 12.62 -7.58
C THR A 261 -5.43 11.23 -8.10
N LEU A 262 -4.63 10.48 -7.33
CA LEU A 262 -4.17 9.13 -7.67
C LEU A 262 -5.09 8.04 -7.13
#